data_AF-A0AA39QLD4-F1
#
_entry.id   AF-A0AA39QLD4-F1
#
_cell.length_a   1.000
_cell.length_b   1.000
_cell.length_c   1.000
_cell.angle_alpha   90.00
_cell.angle_beta   90.00
_cell.angle_gamma   90.00
#
_symmetry.space_group_name_H-M   'P 1'
#
loop_
_entity.id
_entity.type
_entity.pdbx_description
1 polymer ?
#
loop_
_entity_poly.entity_id
_entity_poly.type
_entity_poly.pdbx_seq_one_letter_code
_entity_poly.pdbx_strand_id
1 'polypeptide(L)'
;MSIPRFSNPHLLVSASRNITRKDLVLDLDVEESDKALVTSLNEKIRKTIDVKNDDTSRKRQKTSESVKEEGNEQLLFRLWSTSSQPQHVKLYPEQSAQTLINSPRQHEDSEQQSRQRRERAQDTAVDIAWIYAESKRLSMPFPSSSKKLLHAKAPSLSHAPCFMIAQVLQPVRKTHPPVPSSALVYHPYTLNAPLPPSQSDRRFINIELLSGSPVIRTKRSRHRRNRRPLV
;
A
#
# COMPACT_ATOMS: atom_id res chain seq x y z
N MET A 1 9.72 -33.37 -8.47
CA MET A 1 9.82 -32.71 -7.15
C MET A 1 8.47 -32.10 -6.83
N SER A 2 7.87 -32.45 -5.69
CA SER A 2 6.52 -32.01 -5.31
C SER A 2 6.61 -30.67 -4.57
N ILE A 3 5.85 -29.68 -5.02
CA ILE A 3 5.74 -28.37 -4.38
C ILE A 3 4.72 -28.50 -3.23
N PRO A 4 5.04 -28.08 -1.99
CA PRO A 4 4.11 -28.20 -0.87
C PRO A 4 2.89 -27.29 -1.05
N ARG A 5 1.71 -27.80 -0.69
CA ARG A 5 0.38 -27.17 -0.92
C ARG A 5 0.20 -25.74 -0.35
N PHE A 6 1.11 -25.27 0.50
CA PHE A 6 1.04 -23.97 1.16
C PHE A 6 2.29 -23.10 0.96
N SER A 7 3.13 -23.39 -0.03
CA SER A 7 4.23 -22.49 -0.37
C SER A 7 3.68 -21.22 -1.02
N ASN A 8 3.97 -20.08 -0.40
CA ASN A 8 3.67 -18.77 -0.96
C ASN A 8 4.38 -18.64 -2.34
N PRO A 9 3.64 -18.40 -3.44
CA PRO A 9 4.24 -18.34 -4.78
C PRO A 9 5.28 -17.22 -4.92
N HIS A 10 5.22 -16.18 -4.09
CA HIS A 10 6.23 -15.12 -4.04
C HIS A 10 7.55 -15.52 -3.35
N LEU A 11 7.55 -16.63 -2.62
CA LEU A 11 8.73 -17.22 -1.97
C LEU A 11 9.29 -18.42 -2.75
N LEU A 12 8.56 -18.89 -3.76
CA LEU A 12 9.09 -19.88 -4.68
C LEU A 12 10.16 -19.21 -5.53
N VAL A 13 11.41 -19.65 -5.35
CA VAL A 13 12.56 -19.29 -6.19
C VAL A 13 12.43 -19.98 -7.56
N SER A 14 11.27 -19.86 -8.19
CA SER A 14 11.15 -20.10 -9.62
C SER A 14 11.86 -18.92 -10.29
N ALA A 15 13.07 -19.19 -10.77
CA ALA A 15 13.98 -18.31 -11.49
C ALA A 15 13.27 -17.11 -12.17
N SER A 16 13.14 -16.01 -11.46
CA SER A 16 12.69 -14.74 -12.04
C SER A 16 13.87 -14.19 -12.85
N ARG A 17 13.84 -14.43 -14.16
CA ARG A 17 14.77 -13.78 -15.09
C ARG A 17 14.48 -12.29 -15.05
N ASN A 18 15.46 -11.47 -14.68
CA ASN A 18 15.34 -10.02 -14.77
C ASN A 18 15.28 -9.63 -16.25
N ILE A 19 14.10 -9.22 -16.72
CA ILE A 19 13.86 -8.74 -18.08
C ILE A 19 14.05 -7.22 -18.05
N THR A 20 14.92 -6.69 -18.92
CA THR A 20 15.14 -5.25 -19.04
C THR A 20 14.20 -4.64 -20.06
N ARG A 21 13.98 -3.31 -19.99
CA ARG A 21 13.03 -2.59 -20.87
C ARG A 21 13.35 -2.71 -22.37
N LYS A 22 14.60 -3.07 -22.69
CA LYS A 22 15.07 -3.32 -24.07
C LYS A 22 14.64 -4.70 -24.59
N ASP A 23 14.44 -5.67 -23.70
CA ASP A 23 14.00 -7.03 -24.03
C ASP A 23 12.48 -7.12 -24.29
N LEU A 24 11.73 -6.04 -24.03
CA LEU A 24 10.30 -5.92 -24.29
C LEU A 24 9.98 -5.38 -25.69
N VAL A 25 10.99 -5.06 -26.49
CA VAL A 25 10.81 -4.67 -27.89
C VAL A 25 10.94 -5.94 -28.73
N LEU A 26 9.86 -6.74 -28.74
CA LEU A 26 9.65 -7.77 -29.74
C LEU A 26 8.44 -7.34 -30.55
N ASP A 27 8.74 -6.85 -31.75
CA ASP A 27 7.94 -6.91 -32.97
C ASP A 27 6.41 -6.74 -32.81
N LEU A 28 6.00 -5.47 -32.91
CA LEU A 28 4.70 -5.10 -33.44
C LEU A 28 4.62 -5.59 -34.90
N ASP A 29 3.98 -6.73 -35.13
CA ASP A 29 3.03 -6.99 -36.23
C ASP A 29 2.90 -8.50 -36.49
N VAL A 30 2.22 -9.22 -35.61
CA VAL A 30 1.54 -10.48 -35.99
C VAL A 30 0.27 -10.61 -35.15
N GLU A 31 -0.82 -10.04 -35.64
CA GLU A 31 -2.20 -10.42 -35.26
C GLU A 31 -2.51 -11.82 -35.80
N GLU A 32 -1.77 -12.83 -35.35
CA GLU A 32 -2.11 -14.23 -35.60
C GLU A 32 -2.76 -14.76 -34.33
N SER A 33 -4.09 -14.72 -34.35
CA SER A 33 -4.94 -15.21 -33.28
C SER A 33 -4.63 -16.69 -33.04
N ASP A 34 -3.77 -16.94 -32.05
CA ASP A 34 -3.32 -18.24 -31.56
C ASP A 34 -4.46 -18.99 -30.84
N LYS A 35 -5.60 -19.17 -31.53
CA LYS A 35 -6.76 -19.90 -31.05
C LYS A 35 -6.38 -21.33 -30.64
N ALA A 36 -5.40 -21.92 -31.32
CA ALA A 36 -4.84 -23.23 -30.98
C ALA A 36 -4.09 -23.24 -29.63
N LEU A 37 -3.40 -22.15 -29.29
CA LEU A 37 -2.73 -22.01 -28.01
C LEU A 37 -3.75 -21.86 -26.87
N VAL A 38 -4.80 -21.07 -27.11
CA VAL A 38 -5.89 -20.85 -26.15
C VAL A 38 -6.68 -22.14 -25.90
N THR A 39 -6.96 -22.94 -26.93
CA THR A 39 -7.63 -24.25 -26.76
C THR A 39 -6.72 -25.23 -26.02
N SER A 40 -5.42 -25.28 -26.36
CA SER A 40 -4.43 -26.14 -25.67
C SER A 40 -4.31 -25.80 -24.17
N LEU A 41 -4.31 -24.51 -23.83
CA LEU A 41 -4.25 -24.06 -22.45
C LEU A 41 -5.52 -24.45 -21.68
N ASN A 42 -6.70 -24.22 -22.27
CA ASN A 42 -7.98 -24.59 -21.64
C ASN A 42 -8.11 -26.10 -21.42
N GLU A 43 -7.58 -26.91 -22.35
CA GLU A 43 -7.57 -28.36 -22.21
C GLU A 43 -6.66 -28.82 -21.05
N LYS A 44 -5.48 -28.21 -20.91
CA LYS A 44 -4.59 -28.48 -19.77
C LYS A 44 -5.22 -28.09 -18.43
N ILE A 45 -5.90 -26.94 -18.37
CA ILE A 45 -6.58 -26.47 -17.16
C ILE A 45 -7.68 -27.44 -16.74
N ARG A 46 -8.52 -27.89 -17.68
CA ARG A 46 -9.57 -28.89 -17.39
C ARG A 46 -8.98 -30.21 -16.91
N LYS A 47 -7.91 -30.70 -17.55
CA LYS A 47 -7.19 -31.91 -17.12
C LYS A 47 -6.60 -31.82 -15.72
N THR A 48 -6.20 -30.63 -15.26
CA THR A 48 -5.67 -30.45 -13.89
C THR A 48 -6.73 -30.17 -12.84
N ILE A 49 -7.91 -29.68 -13.23
CA ILE A 49 -8.99 -29.31 -12.30
C ILE A 49 -9.97 -30.46 -12.06
N ASP A 50 -10.07 -31.45 -12.96
CA ASP A 50 -10.78 -32.71 -12.70
C ASP A 50 -9.98 -33.59 -11.72
N VAL A 51 -9.95 -33.13 -10.47
CA VAL A 51 -9.66 -33.97 -9.30
C VAL A 51 -10.83 -34.92 -9.17
N LYS A 52 -10.59 -36.20 -9.49
CA LYS A 52 -11.49 -37.30 -9.18
C LYS A 52 -12.14 -37.09 -7.82
N ASN A 53 -13.45 -36.89 -7.81
CA ASN A 53 -14.28 -37.20 -6.65
C ASN A 53 -14.28 -38.72 -6.50
N ASP A 54 -13.17 -39.28 -6.02
CA ASP A 54 -13.14 -40.68 -5.61
C ASP A 54 -13.93 -40.76 -4.30
N ASP A 55 -15.19 -41.19 -4.44
CA ASP A 55 -16.07 -41.65 -3.37
C ASP A 55 -15.46 -42.87 -2.68
N THR A 56 -14.41 -42.68 -1.87
CA THR A 56 -13.95 -43.74 -0.97
C THR A 56 -14.65 -43.61 0.37
N SER A 57 -15.78 -44.32 0.46
CA SER A 57 -16.41 -44.71 1.70
C SER A 57 -15.39 -45.33 2.67
N ARG A 58 -15.12 -44.66 3.79
CA ARG A 58 -14.49 -45.28 4.95
C ARG A 58 -15.50 -45.40 6.07
N LYS A 59 -16.14 -46.56 6.06
CA LYS A 59 -16.90 -47.18 7.15
C LYS A 59 -16.10 -47.08 8.46
N ARG A 60 -16.57 -46.26 9.41
CA ARG A 60 -16.22 -46.41 10.84
C ARG A 60 -17.50 -46.49 11.67
N GLN A 61 -17.76 -47.74 12.00
CA GLN A 61 -18.49 -48.34 13.11
C GLN A 61 -19.16 -47.41 14.13
N LYS A 62 -20.44 -47.74 14.35
CA LYS A 62 -21.38 -47.23 15.34
C LYS A 62 -20.96 -47.65 16.75
N THR A 63 -20.87 -46.69 17.67
CA THR A 63 -21.11 -46.90 19.10
C THR A 63 -22.11 -45.85 19.55
N SER A 64 -23.27 -46.34 19.94
CA SER A 64 -24.32 -45.61 20.64
C SER A 64 -23.96 -45.51 22.12
N GLU A 65 -23.87 -44.31 22.67
CA GLU A 65 -24.58 -43.95 23.90
C GLU A 65 -24.50 -42.44 24.14
N SER A 66 -25.62 -41.93 24.61
CA SER A 66 -25.96 -40.53 24.82
C SER A 66 -25.02 -39.78 25.76
N VAL A 67 -24.45 -38.65 25.31
CA VAL A 67 -24.17 -37.52 26.19
C VAL A 67 -24.73 -36.26 25.53
N LYS A 68 -25.51 -35.55 26.33
CA LYS A 68 -26.32 -34.39 26.00
C LYS A 68 -25.42 -33.21 25.59
N GLU A 69 -25.89 -32.44 24.61
CA GLU A 69 -25.63 -31.00 24.43
C GLU A 69 -24.35 -30.44 25.08
N GLU A 70 -23.18 -30.66 24.48
CA GLU A 70 -21.99 -29.83 24.72
C GLU A 70 -22.15 -28.49 23.98
N GLY A 71 -23.20 -27.74 24.35
CA GLY A 71 -23.42 -26.38 23.90
C GLY A 71 -22.87 -25.42 24.94
N ASN A 72 -21.67 -24.88 24.70
CA ASN A 72 -21.13 -23.72 25.42
C ASN A 72 -21.10 -23.85 26.95
N GLU A 73 -20.22 -24.69 27.49
CA GLU A 73 -19.90 -24.64 28.92
C GLU A 73 -19.28 -23.27 29.27
N GLN A 74 -20.10 -22.39 29.87
CA GLN A 74 -19.66 -21.11 30.39
C GLN A 74 -19.09 -21.35 31.79
N LEU A 75 -17.77 -21.36 31.90
CA LEU A 75 -17.11 -21.49 33.20
C LEU A 75 -17.11 -20.14 33.93
N LEU A 76 -17.48 -20.16 35.20
CA LEU A 76 -17.33 -19.00 36.09
C LEU A 76 -15.87 -18.92 36.52
N PHE A 77 -15.17 -17.91 36.06
CA PHE A 77 -13.79 -17.64 36.42
C PHE A 77 -13.71 -16.38 37.29
N ARG A 78 -12.99 -16.47 38.41
CA ARG A 78 -12.74 -15.32 39.29
C ARG A 78 -11.24 -15.10 39.41
N LEU A 79 -10.77 -13.95 38.93
CA LEU A 79 -9.38 -13.54 39.08
C LEU A 79 -9.15 -13.05 40.53
N TRP A 80 -8.29 -13.73 41.29
CA TRP A 80 -8.06 -13.43 42.71
C TRP A 80 -7.43 -12.05 42.98
N SER A 81 -6.92 -11.36 41.97
CA SER A 81 -6.29 -10.04 42.11
C SER A 81 -7.27 -8.86 42.09
N THR A 82 -8.56 -9.08 41.76
CA THR A 82 -9.56 -8.02 41.64
C THR A 82 -10.83 -8.39 42.40
N SER A 83 -11.33 -7.50 43.27
CA SER A 83 -12.52 -7.74 44.11
C SER A 83 -13.86 -7.69 43.35
N SER A 84 -13.91 -8.13 42.10
CA SER A 84 -15.15 -8.18 41.30
C SER A 84 -15.77 -9.58 41.30
N GLN A 85 -17.07 -9.62 41.00
CA GLN A 85 -17.85 -10.85 40.86
C GLN A 85 -17.24 -11.80 39.80
N PRO A 86 -17.41 -13.12 39.94
CA PRO A 86 -16.96 -14.09 38.94
C PRO A 86 -17.52 -13.76 37.55
N GLN A 87 -16.67 -13.84 36.51
CA GLN A 87 -17.05 -13.59 35.12
C GLN A 87 -17.22 -14.90 34.37
N HIS A 88 -18.20 -14.98 33.47
CA HIS A 88 -18.37 -16.12 32.57
C HIS A 88 -17.33 -16.08 31.46
N VAL A 89 -16.54 -17.14 31.33
CA VAL A 89 -15.51 -17.31 30.30
C VAL A 89 -15.91 -18.47 29.40
N LYS A 90 -15.89 -18.25 28.08
CA LYS A 90 -16.05 -19.30 27.08
C LYS A 90 -14.69 -19.93 26.81
N LEU A 91 -14.57 -21.25 26.97
CA LEU A 91 -13.31 -21.96 26.74
C LEU A 91 -12.94 -22.09 25.25
N TYR A 92 -13.95 -22.15 24.40
CA TYR A 92 -13.75 -22.31 22.96
C TYR A 92 -13.71 -20.94 22.29
N PRO A 93 -12.75 -20.71 21.37
CA PRO A 93 -12.77 -19.51 20.55
C PRO A 93 -14.12 -19.43 19.85
N GLU A 94 -14.80 -18.30 20.01
CA GLU A 94 -16.03 -18.01 19.28
C GLU A 94 -15.74 -18.27 17.81
N GLN A 95 -16.50 -19.20 17.20
CA GLN A 95 -16.25 -19.68 15.84
C GLN A 95 -15.90 -18.48 14.98
N SER A 96 -14.66 -18.46 14.48
CA SER A 96 -14.06 -17.29 13.83
C SER A 96 -15.08 -16.70 12.88
N ALA A 97 -15.50 -15.46 13.12
CA ALA A 97 -16.38 -14.73 12.22
C ALA A 97 -15.85 -14.98 10.80
N GLN A 98 -16.68 -15.61 9.97
CA GLN A 98 -16.28 -16.10 8.65
C GLN A 98 -15.44 -15.02 7.98
N THR A 99 -14.22 -15.36 7.62
CA THR A 99 -13.33 -14.46 6.90
C THR A 99 -14.13 -13.95 5.72
N LEU A 100 -14.55 -12.68 5.76
CA LEU A 100 -15.18 -12.03 4.63
C LEU A 100 -14.08 -11.94 3.58
N ILE A 101 -13.97 -13.00 2.77
CA ILE A 101 -13.23 -12.98 1.53
C ILE A 101 -13.99 -11.96 0.69
N ASN A 102 -13.53 -10.72 0.74
CA ASN A 102 -14.02 -9.69 -0.16
C ASN A 102 -13.91 -10.29 -1.56
N SER A 103 -15.05 -10.46 -2.21
CA SER A 103 -15.11 -10.89 -3.60
C SER A 103 -14.12 -10.02 -4.40
N PRO A 104 -13.43 -10.59 -5.40
CA PRO A 104 -12.46 -9.84 -6.19
C PRO A 104 -13.14 -8.55 -6.67
N ARG A 105 -12.57 -7.41 -6.25
CA ARG A 105 -13.15 -6.10 -6.56
C ARG A 105 -13.31 -6.02 -8.07
N GLN A 106 -14.54 -5.87 -8.55
CA GLN A 106 -14.79 -5.53 -9.93
C GLN A 106 -14.01 -4.26 -10.23
N HIS A 107 -13.29 -4.25 -11.37
CA HIS A 107 -12.41 -3.17 -11.80
C HIS A 107 -13.05 -1.81 -11.45
N GLU A 108 -12.40 -1.03 -10.57
CA GLU A 108 -13.03 0.09 -9.85
C GLU A 108 -13.45 1.27 -10.77
N ASP A 109 -13.23 1.17 -12.08
CA ASP A 109 -13.62 2.19 -13.06
C ASP A 109 -14.19 1.61 -14.34
N SER A 110 -15.24 2.26 -14.86
CA SER A 110 -15.61 2.15 -16.26
C SER A 110 -14.59 2.84 -17.17
N GLU A 111 -14.55 2.49 -18.47
CA GLU A 111 -13.66 3.15 -19.42
C GLU A 111 -13.84 4.67 -19.44
N GLN A 112 -15.09 5.14 -19.34
CA GLN A 112 -15.42 6.57 -19.27
C GLN A 112 -14.82 7.24 -18.03
N GLN A 113 -14.91 6.60 -16.86
CA GLN A 113 -14.31 7.11 -15.62
C GLN A 113 -12.79 7.14 -15.70
N SER A 114 -12.18 6.15 -16.37
CA SER A 114 -10.74 6.13 -16.59
C SER A 114 -10.26 7.30 -17.46
N ARG A 115 -11.02 7.66 -18.51
CA ARG A 115 -10.73 8.81 -19.38
C ARG A 115 -10.85 10.12 -18.62
N GLN A 116 -11.94 10.32 -17.88
CA GLN A 116 -12.11 11.51 -17.05
C GLN A 116 -11.00 11.67 -16.01
N ARG A 117 -10.54 10.56 -15.40
CA ARG A 117 -9.41 10.61 -14.48
C ARG A 117 -8.12 11.02 -15.19
N ARG A 118 -7.89 10.48 -16.40
CA ARG A 118 -6.71 10.81 -17.20
C ARG A 118 -6.70 12.29 -17.58
N GLU A 119 -7.82 12.82 -18.05
CA GLU A 119 -7.98 14.25 -18.38
C GLU A 119 -7.71 15.12 -17.16
N ARG A 120 -8.36 14.84 -16.03
CA ARG A 120 -8.10 15.59 -14.78
C ARG A 120 -6.63 15.50 -14.35
N ALA A 121 -6.02 14.33 -14.47
CA ALA A 121 -4.61 14.16 -14.13
C ALA A 121 -3.72 14.99 -15.06
N GLN A 122 -4.01 15.02 -16.36
CA GLN A 122 -3.30 15.85 -17.35
C GLN A 122 -3.50 17.35 -17.07
N ASP A 123 -4.72 17.79 -16.78
CA ASP A 123 -5.03 19.18 -16.44
C ASP A 123 -4.30 19.64 -15.16
N THR A 124 -4.12 18.73 -14.20
CA THR A 124 -3.36 19.01 -12.96
C THR A 124 -1.86 18.77 -13.09
N ALA A 125 -1.40 18.19 -14.19
CA ALA A 125 0.00 17.87 -14.36
C ALA A 125 0.80 19.15 -14.55
N VAL A 126 1.81 19.33 -13.70
CA VAL A 126 2.73 20.45 -13.80
C VAL A 126 3.89 20.06 -14.70
N ASP A 127 3.94 20.61 -15.91
CA ASP A 127 5.05 20.42 -16.84
C ASP A 127 6.26 21.28 -16.46
N ILE A 128 7.46 20.83 -16.85
CA ILE A 128 8.72 21.57 -16.69
C ILE A 128 8.61 22.93 -17.40
N ALA A 129 8.02 23.00 -18.60
CA ALA A 129 7.80 24.26 -19.30
C ALA A 129 6.95 25.24 -18.48
N TRP A 130 5.91 24.74 -17.82
CA TRP A 130 5.08 25.53 -16.91
C TRP A 130 5.88 26.03 -15.70
N ILE A 131 6.69 25.18 -15.07
CA ILE A 131 7.57 25.57 -13.95
C ILE A 131 8.54 26.68 -14.39
N TYR A 132 9.14 26.55 -15.57
CA TYR A 132 10.04 27.57 -16.12
C TYR A 132 9.31 28.90 -16.33
N ALA A 133 8.11 28.88 -16.92
CA ALA A 133 7.32 30.08 -17.13
C ALA A 133 6.93 30.74 -15.79
N GLU A 134 6.49 29.94 -14.82
CA GLU A 134 6.09 30.41 -13.49
C GLU A 134 7.28 30.98 -12.70
N SER A 135 8.47 30.38 -12.82
CA SER A 135 9.69 30.86 -12.14
C SER A 135 10.12 32.27 -12.54
N LYS A 136 9.71 32.74 -13.73
CA LYS A 136 10.01 34.09 -14.22
C LYS A 136 9.01 35.13 -13.71
N ARG A 137 7.88 34.72 -13.12
CA ARG A 137 6.89 35.65 -12.58
C ARG A 137 7.39 36.22 -11.26
N LEU A 138 7.36 37.55 -11.15
CA LEU A 138 7.66 38.23 -9.90
C LEU A 138 6.57 37.89 -8.87
N SER A 139 6.94 37.10 -7.85
CA SER A 139 6.07 36.82 -6.74
C SER A 139 6.29 37.87 -5.65
N MET A 140 5.29 38.71 -5.42
CA MET A 140 5.26 39.63 -4.27
C MET A 140 4.43 38.97 -3.17
N PRO A 141 5.06 38.34 -2.17
CA PRO A 141 4.33 37.70 -1.08
C PRO A 141 3.49 38.75 -0.35
N PHE A 142 2.19 38.50 -0.20
CA PHE A 142 1.34 39.33 0.66
C PHE A 142 1.96 39.41 2.07
N PRO A 143 1.87 40.54 2.79
CA PRO A 143 2.47 40.67 4.13
C PRO A 143 2.03 39.56 5.11
N SER A 144 0.79 39.11 4.99
CA SER A 144 0.21 37.99 5.78
C SER A 144 0.78 36.61 5.41
N SER A 145 1.43 36.48 4.26
CA SER A 145 2.05 35.25 3.78
C SER A 145 3.46 35.00 4.33
N SER A 146 4.07 36.00 4.99
CA SER A 146 5.35 35.84 5.70
C SER A 146 5.32 34.66 6.69
N LYS A 147 4.20 34.46 7.38
CA LYS A 147 3.95 33.32 8.29
C LYS A 147 3.89 31.95 7.58
N LYS A 148 3.81 31.94 6.25
CA LYS A 148 3.82 30.71 5.43
C LYS A 148 5.18 30.47 4.77
N LEU A 149 6.10 31.43 4.85
CA LEU A 149 7.42 31.30 4.27
C LEU A 149 8.27 30.38 5.15
N LEU A 150 8.96 29.44 4.48
CA LEU A 150 9.98 28.61 5.10
C LEU A 150 11.33 29.27 4.85
N HIS A 151 12.04 29.60 5.92
CA HIS A 151 13.41 30.10 5.83
C HIS A 151 14.37 28.91 5.94
N ALA A 152 15.27 28.80 4.98
CA ALA A 152 16.25 27.73 4.92
C ALA A 152 17.63 28.30 4.58
N LYS A 153 18.66 27.66 5.13
CA LYS A 153 20.05 27.90 4.81
C LYS A 153 20.49 26.89 3.75
N ALA A 154 21.08 27.40 2.68
CA ALA A 154 21.67 26.60 1.61
C ALA A 154 23.18 26.88 1.52
N PRO A 155 23.97 25.97 0.95
CA PRO A 155 25.33 26.28 0.50
C PRO A 155 25.32 27.51 -0.41
N SER A 156 26.36 28.32 -0.33
CA SER A 156 26.51 29.47 -1.23
C SER A 156 26.54 28.97 -2.67
N LEU A 157 25.61 29.47 -3.48
CA LEU A 157 25.55 29.19 -4.91
C LEU A 157 26.35 30.26 -5.64
N SER A 158 27.26 29.85 -6.52
CA SER A 158 28.03 30.78 -7.36
C SER A 158 27.15 31.57 -8.33
N HIS A 159 26.01 31.01 -8.72
CA HIS A 159 25.00 31.64 -9.56
C HIS A 159 23.61 31.35 -9.01
N ALA A 160 22.70 32.31 -9.08
CA ALA A 160 21.31 32.15 -8.67
C ALA A 160 20.51 31.47 -9.80
N PRO A 161 20.12 30.18 -9.66
CA PRO A 161 19.37 29.50 -10.71
C PRO A 161 17.91 30.00 -10.76
N CYS A 162 17.25 29.91 -11.92
CA CYS A 162 15.83 30.27 -12.07
C CYS A 162 14.91 29.43 -11.18
N PHE A 163 15.25 28.17 -10.95
CA PHE A 163 14.64 27.34 -9.91
C PHE A 163 15.67 26.40 -9.31
N MET A 164 15.40 25.95 -8.08
CA MET A 164 16.28 25.04 -7.35
C MET A 164 15.45 23.90 -6.78
N ILE A 165 15.95 22.67 -6.94
CA ILE A 165 15.41 21.50 -6.24
C ILE A 165 16.25 21.27 -5.00
N ALA A 166 15.65 21.56 -3.85
CA ALA A 166 16.27 21.38 -2.55
C ALA A 166 15.70 20.15 -1.86
N GLN A 167 16.52 19.50 -1.04
CA GLN A 167 16.10 18.39 -0.22
C GLN A 167 16.22 18.71 1.27
N VAL A 168 15.24 18.25 2.04
CA VAL A 168 15.10 18.49 3.49
C VAL A 168 14.99 17.15 4.19
N LEU A 169 15.57 17.06 5.39
CA LEU A 169 15.38 15.90 6.24
C LEU A 169 13.91 15.70 6.61
N GLN A 170 13.41 14.51 6.34
CA GLN A 170 12.08 14.12 6.71
C GLN A 170 12.08 13.58 8.14
N PRO A 171 11.30 14.16 9.06
CA PRO A 171 11.16 13.58 10.39
C PRO A 171 10.53 12.19 10.29
N VAL A 172 11.06 11.25 11.08
CA VAL A 172 10.54 9.88 11.14
C VAL A 172 9.07 9.93 11.54
N ARG A 173 8.21 9.44 10.64
CA ARG A 173 6.76 9.45 10.86
C ARG A 173 6.39 8.27 11.75
N LYS A 174 5.57 8.53 12.77
CA LYS A 174 4.90 7.50 13.58
C LYS A 174 3.61 6.97 12.93
N THR A 175 3.42 7.17 11.63
CA THR A 175 2.22 6.76 10.89
C THR A 175 2.25 5.27 10.59
N HIS A 176 1.09 4.64 10.41
CA HIS A 176 0.99 3.24 9.98
C HIS A 176 0.84 3.13 8.45
N PRO A 177 1.62 2.26 7.77
CA PRO A 177 2.69 1.44 8.34
C PRO A 177 3.93 2.28 8.72
N PRO A 178 4.63 1.91 9.82
CA PRO A 178 5.86 2.58 10.21
C PRO A 178 6.91 2.45 9.11
N VAL A 179 7.78 3.45 8.99
CA VAL A 179 8.90 3.41 8.04
C VAL A 179 9.83 2.26 8.46
N PRO A 180 10.14 1.30 7.57
CA PRO A 180 11.01 0.18 7.92
C PRO A 180 12.41 0.67 8.28
N SER A 181 13.05 0.03 9.25
CA SER A 181 14.38 0.41 9.74
C SER A 181 15.44 0.44 8.63
N SER A 182 15.34 -0.45 7.64
CA SER A 182 16.21 -0.48 6.47
C SER A 182 16.13 0.80 5.61
N ALA A 183 14.96 1.45 5.56
CA ALA A 183 14.78 2.70 4.82
C ALA A 183 15.33 3.92 5.57
N LEU A 184 15.46 3.84 6.90
CA LEU A 184 15.98 4.95 7.73
C LEU A 184 17.46 5.23 7.47
N VAL A 185 18.19 4.26 6.91
CA VAL A 185 19.61 4.40 6.54
C VAL A 185 19.81 5.35 5.35
N TYR A 186 18.76 5.59 4.55
CA TYR A 186 18.82 6.44 3.35
C TYR A 186 18.29 7.85 3.60
N HIS A 187 18.66 8.78 2.73
CA HIS A 187 17.97 10.06 2.61
C HIS A 187 16.49 9.80 2.23
N PRO A 188 15.48 10.50 2.81
CA PRO A 188 15.54 11.75 3.58
C PRO A 188 15.62 11.61 5.11
N TYR A 189 15.86 10.43 5.66
CA TYR A 189 15.77 10.24 7.12
C TYR A 189 17.07 10.53 7.86
N THR A 190 18.21 10.29 7.21
CA THR A 190 19.54 10.47 7.81
C THR A 190 20.33 11.52 7.02
N LEU A 191 20.98 12.44 7.75
CA LEU A 191 21.80 13.50 7.16
C LEU A 191 23.04 12.88 6.48
N ASN A 192 23.36 13.33 5.27
CA ASN A 192 24.46 12.82 4.44
C ASN A 192 24.37 11.32 4.11
N ALA A 193 23.23 10.67 4.31
CA ALA A 193 23.01 9.32 3.85
C ALA A 193 22.95 9.26 2.31
N PRO A 194 23.33 8.11 1.72
CA PRO A 194 23.18 7.91 0.29
C PRO A 194 21.69 8.01 -0.10
N LEU A 195 21.47 8.45 -1.35
CA LEU A 195 20.16 8.33 -1.97
C LEU A 195 19.80 6.85 -2.11
N PRO A 196 18.51 6.50 -2.05
CA PRO A 196 18.07 5.15 -2.39
C PRO A 196 18.63 4.74 -3.77
N PRO A 197 18.93 3.46 -4.00
CA PRO A 197 19.50 3.00 -5.28
C PRO A 197 18.63 3.34 -6.50
N SER A 198 17.33 3.59 -6.31
CA SER A 198 16.42 4.08 -7.35
C SER A 198 16.60 5.55 -7.74
N GLN A 199 17.43 6.32 -7.04
CA GLN A 199 17.56 7.78 -7.19
C GLN A 199 19.01 8.27 -7.32
N SER A 200 19.98 7.37 -7.52
CA SER A 200 21.42 7.70 -7.53
C SER A 200 21.84 8.75 -8.56
N ASP A 201 21.08 8.92 -9.65
CA ASP A 201 21.43 9.83 -10.74
C ASP A 201 20.97 11.29 -10.53
N ARG A 202 20.33 11.60 -9.39
CA ARG A 202 19.77 12.93 -9.12
C ARG A 202 20.65 13.73 -8.18
N ARG A 203 21.01 14.95 -8.59
CA ARG A 203 21.72 15.91 -7.73
C ARG A 203 20.71 16.81 -7.03
N PHE A 204 20.78 16.85 -5.71
CA PHE A 204 19.94 17.71 -4.88
C PHE A 204 20.81 18.62 -4.01
N ILE A 205 20.33 19.81 -3.72
CA ILE A 205 20.99 20.72 -2.78
C ILE A 205 20.39 20.47 -1.39
N ASN A 206 21.26 20.14 -0.43
CA ASN A 206 20.88 20.03 0.96
C ASN A 206 20.56 21.41 1.51
N ILE A 207 19.37 21.57 2.10
CA ILE A 207 18.99 22.78 2.83
C ILE A 207 18.70 22.45 4.30
N GLU A 208 19.14 23.34 5.17
CA GLU A 208 18.87 23.29 6.60
C GLU A 208 17.76 24.28 6.93
N LEU A 209 16.66 23.81 7.51
CA LEU A 209 15.57 24.70 7.92
C LEU A 209 16.01 25.51 9.15
N LEU A 210 15.83 26.83 9.12
CA LEU A 210 16.15 27.69 10.25
C LEU A 210 15.14 27.47 11.39
N SER A 211 15.63 27.21 12.60
CA SER A 211 14.81 27.07 13.81
C SER A 211 13.93 28.31 14.01
N GLY A 212 12.62 28.09 14.12
CA GLY A 212 11.60 29.16 14.22
C GLY A 212 10.74 29.32 12.97
N SER A 213 11.11 28.68 11.84
CA SER A 213 10.20 28.57 10.71
C SER A 213 8.99 27.71 11.10
N PRO A 214 7.75 28.19 10.87
CA PRO A 214 6.58 27.43 11.23
C PRO A 214 6.58 26.14 10.44
N VAL A 215 6.80 25.00 11.11
CA VAL A 215 6.40 23.71 10.57
C VAL A 215 4.89 23.81 10.46
N ILE A 216 4.39 24.15 9.25
CA ILE A 216 2.96 24.28 8.98
C ILE A 216 2.38 22.87 9.05
N ARG A 217 2.22 22.35 10.26
CA ARG A 217 1.23 21.34 10.55
C ARG A 217 -0.09 22.07 10.37
N THR A 218 -0.59 22.07 9.14
CA THR A 218 -2.00 22.29 8.92
C THR A 218 -2.71 21.18 9.69
N LYS A 219 -2.98 21.43 10.98
CA LYS A 219 -4.01 20.70 11.69
C LYS A 219 -5.27 21.07 10.92
N ARG A 220 -5.58 20.29 9.88
CA ARG A 220 -6.89 20.31 9.26
C ARG A 220 -7.81 19.92 10.40
N SER A 221 -8.38 20.93 11.06
CA SER A 221 -9.49 20.74 11.98
C SER A 221 -10.51 19.99 11.13
N ARG A 222 -10.67 18.69 11.41
CA ARG A 222 -11.74 17.91 10.81
C ARG A 222 -12.99 18.53 11.37
N HIS A 223 -13.55 19.50 10.67
CA HIS A 223 -14.83 20.06 10.98
C HIS A 223 -15.82 18.90 10.86
N ARG A 224 -16.11 18.25 12.00
CA ARG A 224 -17.13 17.22 12.09
C ARG A 224 -18.42 17.93 11.70
N ARG A 225 -18.85 17.74 10.46
CA ARG A 225 -20.21 18.10 10.06
C ARG A 225 -21.13 17.25 10.92
N ASN A 226 -21.66 17.85 11.98
CA ASN A 226 -22.77 17.28 12.74
C ASN A 226 -23.93 17.14 11.75
N ARG A 227 -24.08 15.95 11.17
CA ARG A 227 -25.33 15.59 10.49
C ARG A 227 -26.37 15.47 11.59
N ARG A 228 -27.27 16.45 11.66
CA ARG A 228 -28.50 16.29 12.44
C ARG A 228 -29.29 15.14 11.81
N PRO A 229 -29.86 14.22 12.60
CA PRO A 229 -30.86 13.31 12.08
C PRO A 229 -32.06 14.15 11.61
N LEU A 230 -32.52 13.89 10.39
CA LEU A 230 -33.83 14.34 9.96
C LEU A 230 -34.84 13.53 10.77
N VAL A 231 -35.70 14.24 11.50
CA VAL A 231 -36.91 13.71 12.15
C VAL A 231 -37.97 13.54 11.07
#